data_AF-A0A1D2QMW1-F1
#
_entry.id   AF-A0A1D2QMW1-F1
#
_cell.length_a   1.000
_cell.length_b   1.000
_cell.length_c   1.000
_cell.angle_alpha   90.00
_cell.angle_beta   90.00
_cell.angle_gamma   90.00
#
_symmetry.space_group_name_H-M   'P 1'
#
loop_
_entity.id
_entity.type
_entity.pdbx_description
1 polymer ?
#
loop_
_entity_poly.entity_id
_entity_poly.type
_entity_poly.pdbx_seq_one_letter_code
_entity_poly.pdbx_strand_id
1 'polypeptide(L)'
;MPVEIVIYLDKCEVQQVINVLQTLPACLQPKYFSEEETVKSKKDQVGDEKRFNKFISHNPIGFFLFGESCMYDIALQSKGYTKIYCDINDESLYSHIPLFFRVMATIYPIFGFAGENQERLPDADGSYVITHEEVTSERDHRNKHFITIGINHIESGIGNDLNKYIPGVYWYTLLSDELLKKHNVNLSNLSGESISCELLGDDSLYLLKFYENPEDWRVHADRLDDLCEKVDGMFSRRDVEKALVGVDSYLDYDDIISEWR
;
A
#
# COMPACT_ATOMS: atom_id res chain seq x y z
N MET A 1 -6.06 -15.36 3.62
CA MET A 1 -6.17 -14.36 2.53
C MET A 1 -4.97 -13.45 2.61
N PRO A 2 -4.13 -13.28 1.57
CA PRO A 2 -2.89 -12.50 1.65
C PRO A 2 -3.10 -11.11 2.25
N VAL A 3 -2.06 -10.58 2.90
CA VAL A 3 -2.02 -9.18 3.32
C VAL A 3 -0.93 -8.48 2.54
N GLU A 4 -1.28 -7.34 1.92
CA GLU A 4 -0.28 -6.41 1.38
C GLU A 4 0.05 -5.37 2.46
N ILE A 5 1.32 -4.97 2.53
CA ILE A 5 1.80 -3.82 3.28
C ILE A 5 2.49 -2.88 2.29
N VAL A 6 2.17 -1.59 2.35
CA VAL A 6 2.83 -0.57 1.53
C VAL A 6 3.41 0.51 2.42
N ILE A 7 4.68 0.85 2.21
CA ILE A 7 5.39 1.93 2.91
C ILE A 7 5.88 2.97 1.89
N TYR A 8 5.67 4.25 2.19
CA TYR A 8 6.14 5.38 1.39
C TYR A 8 7.23 6.14 2.14
N LEU A 9 8.34 6.41 1.46
CA LEU A 9 9.51 7.12 1.98
C LEU A 9 9.80 8.31 1.05
N ASP A 10 9.93 9.54 1.57
CA ASP A 10 10.26 10.72 0.74
C ASP A 10 11.70 10.62 0.20
N LYS A 11 12.67 10.40 1.09
CA LYS A 11 14.08 10.23 0.74
C LYS A 11 14.70 9.18 1.64
N CYS A 12 15.01 8.03 1.07
CA CYS A 12 15.69 6.97 1.81
C CYS A 12 16.79 6.37 0.94
N GLU A 13 17.94 6.12 1.54
CA GLU A 13 18.98 5.36 0.89
C GLU A 13 18.58 3.89 0.86
N VAL A 14 18.71 3.24 -0.30
CA VAL A 14 18.38 1.82 -0.47
C VAL A 14 19.01 0.96 0.63
N GLN A 15 20.26 1.24 1.00
CA GLN A 15 20.96 0.48 2.04
C GLN A 15 20.29 0.59 3.41
N GLN A 16 19.69 1.74 3.74
CA GLN A 16 18.93 1.90 4.99
C GLN A 16 17.70 0.98 4.99
N VAL A 17 16.95 0.95 3.88
CA VAL A 17 15.80 0.03 3.71
C VAL A 17 16.25 -1.42 3.92
N ILE A 18 17.31 -1.85 3.23
CA ILE A 18 17.82 -3.23 3.34
C ILE A 18 18.21 -3.54 4.78
N ASN A 19 18.97 -2.64 5.43
CA ASN A 19 19.42 -2.86 6.80
C ASN A 19 18.23 -3.03 7.74
N VAL A 20 17.19 -2.21 7.61
CA VAL A 20 15.96 -2.30 8.39
C VAL A 20 15.24 -3.63 8.15
N LEU A 21 15.02 -4.01 6.89
CA LEU A 21 14.40 -5.29 6.54
C LEU A 21 15.21 -6.49 7.08
N GLN A 22 16.54 -6.39 7.14
CA GLN A 22 17.40 -7.41 7.73
C GLN A 22 17.27 -7.52 9.25
N THR A 23 16.65 -6.56 9.95
CA THR A 23 16.37 -6.66 11.40
C THR A 23 15.03 -7.32 11.72
N LEU A 24 14.19 -7.59 10.70
CA LEU A 24 12.94 -8.29 10.89
C LEU A 24 13.14 -9.72 11.39
N PRO A 25 12.14 -10.32 12.05
CA PRO A 25 12.16 -11.74 12.40
C PRO A 25 12.46 -12.62 11.20
N ALA A 26 13.10 -13.78 11.43
CA ALA A 26 13.59 -14.65 10.37
C ALA A 26 12.54 -15.10 9.33
N CYS A 27 11.26 -15.14 9.70
CA CYS A 27 10.13 -15.45 8.80
C CYS A 27 9.83 -14.32 7.80
N LEU A 28 10.11 -13.07 8.18
CA LEU A 28 9.93 -11.87 7.36
C LEU A 28 11.24 -11.36 6.75
N GLN A 29 12.40 -11.79 7.26
CA GLN A 29 13.69 -11.31 6.79
C GLN A 29 13.94 -11.72 5.32
N PRO A 30 14.30 -10.79 4.41
CA PRO A 30 14.63 -11.13 3.04
C PRO A 30 15.94 -11.93 2.95
N LYS A 31 15.90 -13.03 2.19
CA LYS A 31 17.03 -13.96 1.98
C LYS A 31 17.61 -13.87 0.56
N TYR A 32 16.76 -13.64 -0.44
CA TYR A 32 17.14 -13.59 -1.86
C TYR A 32 16.76 -12.29 -2.54
N PHE A 33 17.38 -11.99 -3.68
CA PHE A 33 17.05 -10.84 -4.53
C PHE A 33 16.81 -11.26 -6.00
N SER A 34 15.99 -10.50 -6.74
CA SER A 34 15.69 -10.73 -8.15
C SER A 34 15.23 -9.44 -8.85
N GLU A 35 15.34 -9.40 -10.18
CA GLU A 35 14.74 -8.35 -11.04
C GLU A 35 13.28 -8.63 -11.36
N GLU A 36 12.80 -9.84 -11.07
CA GLU A 36 11.44 -10.30 -11.34
C GLU A 36 10.77 -10.78 -10.05
N GLU A 37 9.45 -10.91 -10.07
CA GLU A 37 8.60 -11.43 -8.98
C GLU A 37 8.83 -12.92 -8.64
N THR A 38 9.94 -13.50 -9.11
CA THR A 38 10.33 -14.88 -8.80
C THR A 38 11.81 -15.01 -8.49
N VAL A 39 12.15 -15.98 -7.63
CA VAL A 39 13.54 -16.31 -7.31
C VAL A 39 14.17 -17.08 -8.47
N LYS A 40 14.96 -16.38 -9.29
CA LYS A 40 15.70 -16.99 -10.40
C LYS A 40 16.79 -17.96 -9.94
N SER A 41 17.48 -17.64 -8.83
CA SER A 41 18.57 -18.47 -8.33
C SER A 41 18.77 -18.34 -6.81
N LYS A 42 18.93 -19.48 -6.14
CA LYS A 42 19.26 -19.55 -4.70
C LYS A 42 20.66 -19.04 -4.35
N LYS A 43 21.48 -18.72 -5.35
CA LYS A 43 22.80 -18.12 -5.16
C LYS A 43 22.71 -16.59 -5.04
N ASP A 44 21.61 -15.98 -5.42
CA ASP A 44 21.40 -14.53 -5.34
C ASP A 44 20.89 -14.17 -3.95
N GLN A 45 21.78 -14.32 -2.98
CA GLN A 45 21.49 -14.10 -1.55
C GLN A 45 21.81 -12.67 -1.15
N VAL A 46 20.92 -12.05 -0.37
CA VAL A 46 21.13 -10.69 0.17
C VAL A 46 22.40 -10.62 1.02
N GLY A 47 22.77 -11.72 1.70
CA GLY A 47 24.01 -11.82 2.48
C GLY A 47 25.31 -11.85 1.67
N ASP A 48 25.27 -12.07 0.35
CA ASP A 48 26.45 -11.92 -0.52
C ASP A 48 26.58 -10.44 -0.91
N GLU A 49 27.10 -9.63 0.02
CA GLU A 49 27.20 -8.17 -0.11
C GLU A 49 27.80 -7.72 -1.45
N LYS A 50 28.83 -8.43 -1.94
CA LYS A 50 29.51 -8.06 -3.18
C LYS A 50 28.58 -8.23 -4.38
N ARG A 51 27.87 -9.36 -4.49
CA ARG A 51 26.93 -9.59 -5.58
C ARG A 51 25.71 -8.72 -5.44
N PHE A 52 25.20 -8.54 -4.22
CA PHE A 52 24.02 -7.75 -3.97
C PHE A 52 24.24 -6.25 -4.25
N ASN A 53 25.36 -5.68 -3.80
CA ASN A 53 25.70 -4.28 -4.12
C ASN A 53 25.87 -4.07 -5.63
N LYS A 54 26.50 -5.04 -6.32
CA LYS A 54 26.56 -5.01 -7.78
C LYS A 54 25.16 -5.05 -8.38
N PHE A 55 24.29 -5.93 -7.91
CA PHE A 55 22.91 -6.04 -8.38
C PHE A 55 22.12 -4.74 -8.23
N ILE A 56 22.13 -4.11 -7.04
CA ILE A 56 21.44 -2.83 -6.79
C ILE A 56 21.93 -1.74 -7.75
N SER A 57 23.25 -1.67 -7.98
CA SER A 57 23.80 -0.65 -8.91
C SER A 57 23.34 -0.80 -10.36
N HIS A 58 22.90 -2.00 -10.77
CA HIS A 58 22.34 -2.26 -12.10
C HIS A 58 20.81 -2.12 -12.15
N ASN A 59 20.14 -2.01 -10.99
CA ASN A 59 18.68 -1.96 -10.87
C ASN A 59 18.23 -0.70 -10.11
N PRO A 60 18.47 0.51 -10.65
CA PRO A 60 18.25 1.77 -9.93
C PRO A 60 16.77 2.19 -9.80
N ILE A 61 15.86 1.53 -10.52
CA ILE A 61 14.42 1.84 -10.53
C ILE A 61 13.65 0.94 -9.54
N GLY A 62 14.21 -0.21 -9.19
CA GLY A 62 13.62 -1.11 -8.23
C GLY A 62 14.03 -2.56 -8.43
N PHE A 63 13.63 -3.41 -7.48
CA PHE A 63 13.94 -4.83 -7.47
C PHE A 63 13.10 -5.56 -6.42
N PHE A 64 13.11 -6.89 -6.49
CA PHE A 64 12.40 -7.76 -5.57
C PHE A 64 13.33 -8.39 -4.56
N LEU A 65 12.85 -8.56 -3.32
CA LEU A 65 13.47 -9.37 -2.30
C LEU A 65 12.52 -10.47 -1.83
N PHE A 66 13.06 -11.61 -1.42
CA PHE A 66 12.24 -12.77 -1.05
C PHE A 66 12.67 -13.30 0.31
N GLY A 67 11.71 -13.34 1.23
CA GLY A 67 11.80 -14.10 2.47
C GLY A 67 11.28 -15.53 2.29
N GLU A 68 10.96 -16.18 3.40
CA GLU A 68 10.38 -17.53 3.38
C GLU A 68 8.86 -17.50 3.12
N SER A 69 8.19 -16.52 3.72
CA SER A 69 6.73 -16.36 3.64
C SER A 69 6.31 -14.96 3.16
N CYS A 70 7.24 -14.20 2.59
CA CYS A 70 6.98 -12.86 2.10
C CYS A 70 7.82 -12.51 0.86
N MET A 71 7.28 -11.61 0.06
CA MET A 71 7.96 -10.95 -1.04
C MET A 71 7.97 -9.45 -0.78
N TYR A 72 9.06 -8.78 -1.13
CA TYR A 72 9.16 -7.33 -1.14
C TYR A 72 9.36 -6.83 -2.57
N ASP A 73 8.61 -5.83 -3.00
CA ASP A 73 8.91 -5.01 -4.18
C ASP A 73 9.40 -3.63 -3.72
N ILE A 74 10.66 -3.34 -4.02
CA ILE A 74 11.31 -2.08 -3.68
C ILE A 74 11.29 -1.20 -4.93
N ALA A 75 10.31 -0.31 -5.03
CA ALA A 75 10.21 0.65 -6.13
C ALA A 75 10.92 1.95 -5.78
N LEU A 76 12.02 2.22 -6.48
CA LEU A 76 12.88 3.39 -6.29
C LEU A 76 12.52 4.44 -7.33
N GLN A 77 12.01 5.59 -6.89
CA GLN A 77 11.69 6.67 -7.80
C GLN A 77 12.76 7.76 -7.76
N SER A 78 13.16 8.24 -8.94
CA SER A 78 14.06 9.42 -9.04
C SER A 78 13.37 10.72 -8.63
N LYS A 79 12.03 10.75 -8.65
CA LYS A 79 11.17 11.84 -8.24
C LYS A 79 9.94 11.26 -7.53
N GLY A 80 9.54 11.85 -6.42
CA GLY A 80 8.44 11.34 -5.61
C GLY A 80 8.96 10.40 -4.52
N TYR A 81 8.11 9.45 -4.12
CA TYR A 81 8.36 8.59 -2.97
C TYR A 81 8.95 7.25 -3.39
N THR A 82 9.95 6.76 -2.65
CA THR A 82 10.30 5.34 -2.66
C THR A 82 9.15 4.56 -2.05
N LYS A 83 8.75 3.48 -2.71
CA LYS A 83 7.69 2.59 -2.22
C LYS A 83 8.26 1.22 -1.92
N ILE A 84 7.80 0.64 -0.81
CA ILE A 84 8.10 -0.74 -0.44
C ILE A 84 6.76 -1.44 -0.34
N TYR A 85 6.53 -2.40 -1.21
CA TYR A 85 5.42 -3.32 -1.11
C TYR A 85 5.92 -4.60 -0.42
N CYS A 86 5.13 -5.17 0.47
CA CYS A 86 5.39 -6.44 1.11
C CYS A 86 4.13 -7.28 1.06
N ASP A 87 4.20 -8.42 0.39
CA ASP A 87 3.11 -9.41 0.37
C ASP A 87 3.40 -10.51 1.38
N ILE A 88 2.46 -10.74 2.29
CA ILE A 88 2.50 -11.80 3.29
C ILE A 88 1.40 -12.81 2.98
N ASN A 89 1.81 -14.01 2.57
CA ASN A 89 0.90 -15.09 2.15
C ASN A 89 0.56 -16.09 3.27
N ASP A 90 1.16 -15.91 4.46
CA ASP A 90 0.98 -16.79 5.61
C ASP A 90 0.27 -16.04 6.75
N GLU A 91 -0.98 -16.42 6.99
CA GLU A 91 -1.86 -15.84 8.01
C GLU A 91 -1.28 -15.93 9.42
N SER A 92 -0.45 -16.95 9.71
CA SER A 92 0.22 -17.08 11.01
C SER A 92 1.16 -15.90 11.31
N LEU A 93 1.57 -15.17 10.27
CA LEU A 93 2.47 -14.01 10.36
C LEU A 93 1.73 -12.69 10.58
N TYR A 94 0.40 -12.63 10.56
CA TYR A 94 -0.33 -11.35 10.70
C TYR A 94 -0.11 -10.68 12.05
N SER A 95 0.16 -11.49 13.08
CA SER A 95 0.60 -11.00 14.39
C SER A 95 1.91 -10.20 14.35
N HIS A 96 2.72 -10.33 13.30
CA HIS A 96 3.99 -9.61 13.12
C HIS A 96 3.85 -8.27 12.37
N ILE A 97 2.67 -7.94 11.83
CA ILE A 97 2.48 -6.70 11.06
C ILE A 97 2.76 -5.44 11.90
N PRO A 98 2.31 -5.31 13.16
CA PRO A 98 2.71 -4.18 14.00
C PRO A 98 4.22 -4.10 14.22
N LEU A 99 4.90 -5.24 14.35
CA LEU A 99 6.35 -5.29 14.47
C LEU A 99 7.05 -4.83 13.18
N PHE A 100 6.50 -5.19 12.01
CA PHE A 100 6.98 -4.69 10.72
C PHE A 100 6.96 -3.16 10.70
N PHE A 101 5.82 -2.53 11.05
CA PHE A 101 5.73 -1.07 11.13
C PHE A 101 6.69 -0.46 12.14
N ARG A 102 6.86 -1.04 13.33
CA ARG A 102 7.84 -0.58 14.34
C ARG A 102 9.27 -0.58 13.81
N VAL A 103 9.64 -1.60 13.06
CA VAL A 103 10.97 -1.71 12.46
C VAL A 103 11.13 -0.67 11.35
N MET A 104 10.12 -0.53 10.47
CA MET A 104 10.12 0.47 9.40
C MET A 104 10.09 1.90 9.90
N ALA A 105 9.51 2.16 11.08
CA ALA A 105 9.51 3.48 11.72
C ALA A 105 10.91 4.07 11.93
N THR A 106 11.95 3.23 12.00
CA THR A 106 13.35 3.66 12.17
C THR A 106 13.93 4.41 10.96
N ILE A 107 13.25 4.36 9.81
CA ILE A 107 13.60 5.10 8.58
C ILE A 107 12.54 6.13 8.19
N TYR A 108 11.74 6.56 9.17
CA TYR A 108 10.83 7.72 9.06
C TYR A 108 9.93 7.72 7.82
N PRO A 109 9.11 6.66 7.62
CA PRO A 109 8.13 6.66 6.54
C PRO A 109 7.11 7.78 6.68
N ILE A 110 6.71 8.35 5.54
CA ILE A 110 5.73 9.44 5.53
C ILE A 110 4.30 8.92 5.64
N PHE A 111 4.06 7.74 5.06
CA PHE A 111 2.79 7.03 5.00
C PHE A 111 3.05 5.52 4.92
N GLY A 112 2.11 4.73 5.42
CA GLY A 112 2.05 3.32 5.10
C GLY A 112 0.71 2.70 5.47
N PHE A 113 0.43 1.52 4.95
CA PHE A 113 -0.77 0.77 5.32
C PHE A 113 -0.57 -0.73 5.19
N ALA A 114 -1.42 -1.49 5.86
CA ALA A 114 -1.61 -2.91 5.60
C ALA A 114 -3.09 -3.19 5.41
N GLY A 115 -3.44 -4.10 4.50
CA GLY A 115 -4.82 -4.46 4.19
C GLY A 115 -4.92 -5.82 3.51
N GLU A 116 -6.13 -6.39 3.46
CA GLU A 116 -6.36 -7.63 2.71
C GLU A 116 -6.07 -7.43 1.22
N ASN A 117 -5.29 -8.36 0.65
CA ASN A 117 -5.02 -8.47 -0.77
C ASN A 117 -5.54 -9.84 -1.26
N GLN A 118 -6.71 -9.88 -1.89
CA GLN A 118 -7.22 -11.09 -2.53
C GLN A 118 -6.65 -11.16 -3.95
N GLU A 119 -5.89 -12.20 -4.24
CA GLU A 119 -5.54 -12.51 -5.62
C GLU A 119 -6.82 -12.84 -6.41
N ARG A 120 -6.95 -12.29 -7.62
CA ARG A 120 -7.99 -12.69 -8.57
C ARG A 120 -7.82 -14.18 -8.87
N LEU A 121 -8.78 -15.00 -8.43
CA LEU A 121 -8.82 -16.40 -8.84
C LEU A 121 -9.31 -16.45 -10.30
N PRO A 122 -8.60 -17.16 -11.19
CA PRO A 122 -9.12 -17.40 -12.53
C PRO A 122 -10.39 -18.27 -12.43
N ASP A 123 -11.34 -18.02 -13.31
CA ASP A 123 -12.51 -18.87 -13.50
C ASP A 123 -12.12 -20.29 -13.90
N ALA A 124 -13.08 -21.21 -13.85
CA ALA A 124 -12.86 -22.63 -14.16
C ALA A 124 -12.29 -22.88 -15.58
N ASP A 125 -12.45 -21.93 -16.50
CA ASP A 125 -11.92 -21.98 -17.87
C ASP A 125 -10.58 -21.25 -18.04
N GLY A 126 -10.01 -20.71 -16.96
CA GLY A 126 -8.77 -19.93 -16.97
C GLY A 126 -8.96 -18.48 -17.44
N SER A 127 -10.20 -18.04 -17.69
CA SER A 127 -10.50 -16.64 -17.92
C SER A 127 -10.57 -15.87 -16.59
N TYR A 128 -10.41 -14.56 -16.66
CA TYR A 128 -10.66 -13.67 -15.53
C TYR A 128 -11.92 -12.89 -15.88
N VAL A 129 -13.10 -13.33 -15.45
CA VAL A 129 -14.28 -12.49 -15.58
C VAL A 129 -14.20 -11.44 -14.48
N ILE A 130 -13.67 -10.26 -14.84
CA ILE A 130 -13.78 -9.07 -13.98
C ILE A 130 -15.27 -8.68 -13.99
N THR A 131 -16.05 -9.26 -13.07
CA THR A 131 -17.35 -8.68 -12.77
C THR A 131 -17.09 -7.36 -12.02
N HIS A 132 -17.87 -6.32 -12.31
CA HIS A 132 -17.74 -5.01 -11.66
C HIS A 132 -17.83 -5.06 -10.11
N GLU A 133 -18.24 -6.19 -9.54
CA GLU A 133 -18.43 -6.40 -8.12
C GLU A 133 -17.20 -6.99 -7.42
N GLU A 134 -16.19 -7.46 -8.15
CA GLU A 134 -15.01 -8.09 -7.56
C GLU A 134 -13.94 -7.07 -7.20
N VAL A 135 -14.24 -6.27 -6.18
CA VAL A 135 -13.21 -5.56 -5.43
C VAL A 135 -12.36 -6.57 -4.69
N THR A 136 -11.15 -6.78 -5.20
CA THR A 136 -10.23 -7.84 -4.77
C THR A 136 -9.28 -7.39 -3.65
N SER A 137 -9.30 -6.16 -3.22
CA SER A 137 -8.50 -5.76 -2.05
C SER A 137 -9.10 -4.54 -1.40
N GLU A 138 -8.74 -4.30 -0.14
CA GLU A 138 -9.12 -3.06 0.53
C GLU A 138 -8.54 -1.85 -0.23
N ARG A 139 -7.32 -1.94 -0.74
CA ARG A 139 -6.71 -0.90 -1.56
C ARG A 139 -7.46 -0.68 -2.87
N ASP A 140 -7.92 -1.73 -3.53
CA ASP A 140 -8.71 -1.59 -4.76
C ASP A 140 -10.06 -0.92 -4.45
N HIS A 141 -10.67 -1.24 -3.29
CA HIS A 141 -11.85 -0.52 -2.82
C HIS A 141 -11.55 0.96 -2.67
N ARG A 142 -10.47 1.32 -1.96
CA ARG A 142 -10.19 2.72 -1.61
C ARG A 142 -9.65 3.52 -2.79
N ASN A 143 -8.83 2.92 -3.65
CA ASN A 143 -7.93 3.65 -4.56
C ASN A 143 -8.02 3.20 -6.02
N LYS A 144 -9.10 2.51 -6.40
CA LYS A 144 -9.45 2.27 -7.80
C LYS A 144 -10.88 2.70 -8.10
N HIS A 145 -11.10 3.09 -9.34
CA HIS A 145 -12.42 3.32 -9.90
C HIS A 145 -12.59 2.51 -11.17
N PHE A 146 -13.80 1.97 -11.34
CA PHE A 146 -14.20 1.13 -12.45
C PHE A 146 -15.43 1.74 -13.11
N ILE A 147 -15.40 1.90 -14.43
CA ILE A 147 -16.55 2.37 -15.21
C ILE A 147 -16.69 1.58 -16.50
N THR A 148 -17.93 1.46 -16.99
CA THR A 148 -18.22 0.96 -18.33
C THR A 148 -18.75 2.07 -19.20
N ILE A 149 -18.06 2.31 -20.32
CA ILE A 149 -18.45 3.30 -21.32
C ILE A 149 -18.60 2.57 -22.66
N GLY A 150 -19.84 2.40 -23.10
CA GLY A 150 -20.16 1.57 -24.27
C GLY A 150 -19.81 0.10 -24.03
N ILE A 151 -18.81 -0.42 -24.77
CA ILE A 151 -18.30 -1.79 -24.64
C ILE A 151 -16.99 -1.88 -23.85
N ASN A 152 -16.44 -0.74 -23.41
CA ASN A 152 -15.14 -0.69 -22.77
C ASN A 152 -15.30 -0.69 -21.25
N HIS A 153 -14.53 -1.56 -20.59
CA HIS A 153 -14.34 -1.56 -19.13
C HIS A 153 -13.03 -0.84 -18.83
N ILE A 154 -13.10 0.23 -18.04
CA ILE A 154 -11.95 1.09 -17.74
C ILE A 154 -11.68 1.01 -16.24
N GLU A 155 -10.42 0.71 -15.90
CA GLU A 155 -9.89 0.73 -14.54
C GLU A 155 -8.94 1.93 -14.40
N SER A 156 -9.02 2.67 -13.29
CA SER A 156 -8.10 3.77 -13.01
C SER A 156 -7.71 3.80 -11.54
N GLY A 157 -6.41 3.90 -11.27
CA GLY A 157 -5.91 4.21 -9.94
C GLY A 157 -6.20 5.67 -9.59
N ILE A 158 -6.72 5.90 -8.39
CA ILE A 158 -7.10 7.21 -7.86
C ILE A 158 -6.67 7.31 -6.41
N GLY A 159 -6.50 8.52 -5.89
CA GLY A 159 -6.26 8.67 -4.46
C GLY A 159 -4.85 8.30 -4.02
N ASN A 160 -3.86 8.23 -4.93
CA ASN A 160 -2.50 7.78 -4.59
C ASN A 160 -1.44 8.91 -4.52
N ASP A 161 -1.81 10.16 -4.84
CA ASP A 161 -0.88 11.30 -4.76
C ASP A 161 -0.82 11.91 -3.34
N LEU A 162 0.22 11.52 -2.58
CA LEU A 162 0.51 12.06 -1.24
C LEU A 162 0.79 13.58 -1.22
N ASN A 163 0.88 14.24 -2.38
CA ASN A 163 0.95 15.70 -2.47
C ASN A 163 -0.42 16.37 -2.44
N LYS A 164 -1.49 15.66 -2.81
CA LYS A 164 -2.85 16.20 -2.85
C LYS A 164 -3.65 15.86 -1.59
N TYR A 165 -3.47 14.67 -1.05
CA TYR A 165 -4.26 14.16 0.08
C TYR A 165 -3.56 12.99 0.78
N ILE A 166 -4.16 12.48 1.86
CA ILE A 166 -3.85 11.16 2.44
C ILE A 166 -4.70 10.09 1.74
N PRO A 167 -4.14 8.97 1.24
CA PRO A 167 -4.84 8.04 0.32
C PRO A 167 -6.09 7.35 0.85
N GLY A 168 -6.24 7.30 2.17
CA GLY A 168 -7.34 6.63 2.84
C GLY A 168 -6.91 6.06 4.19
N VAL A 169 -7.82 5.32 4.81
CA VAL A 169 -7.55 4.49 5.98
C VAL A 169 -7.82 3.03 5.65
N TYR A 170 -7.01 2.16 6.24
CA TYR A 170 -6.94 0.73 6.00
C TYR A 170 -6.94 -0.03 7.33
N TRP A 171 -6.89 -1.36 7.32
CA TRP A 171 -6.75 -2.17 8.53
C TRP A 171 -5.70 -1.63 9.51
N TYR A 172 -4.46 -1.46 9.03
CA TYR A 172 -3.44 -0.64 9.69
C TYR A 172 -3.10 0.55 8.82
N THR A 173 -3.02 1.74 9.41
CA THR A 173 -2.59 2.97 8.72
C THR A 173 -1.50 3.65 9.53
N LEU A 174 -0.34 3.85 8.92
CA LEU A 174 0.79 4.60 9.47
C LEU A 174 0.79 6.01 8.90
N LEU A 175 0.76 7.01 9.78
CA LEU A 175 0.74 8.43 9.42
C LEU A 175 1.91 9.15 10.09
N SER A 176 2.65 9.95 9.33
CA SER A 176 3.62 10.87 9.92
C SER A 176 2.98 12.19 10.35
N ASP A 177 3.57 12.80 11.36
CA ASP A 177 3.27 14.16 11.82
C ASP A 177 3.35 15.17 10.67
N GLU A 178 4.33 14.98 9.78
CA GLU A 178 4.52 15.80 8.58
C GLU A 178 3.33 15.68 7.61
N LEU A 179 2.90 14.46 7.31
CA LEU A 179 1.80 14.23 6.37
C LEU A 179 0.47 14.79 6.92
N LEU A 180 0.20 14.58 8.21
CA LEU A 180 -0.96 15.13 8.89
C LEU A 180 -0.98 16.66 8.81
N LYS A 181 0.15 17.32 9.12
CA LYS A 181 0.29 18.78 9.02
C LYS A 181 0.13 19.28 7.60
N LYS A 182 0.74 18.60 6.62
CA LYS A 182 0.68 18.96 5.19
C LYS A 182 -0.75 19.06 4.69
N HIS A 183 -1.60 18.12 5.09
CA HIS A 183 -2.98 18.02 4.65
C HIS A 183 -3.99 18.59 5.65
N ASN A 184 -3.52 19.23 6.74
CA ASN A 184 -4.35 19.78 7.81
C ASN A 184 -5.32 18.75 8.43
N VAL A 185 -4.89 17.48 8.49
CA VAL A 185 -5.69 16.39 9.06
C VAL A 185 -5.50 16.36 10.57
N ASN A 186 -6.60 16.51 11.31
CA ASN A 186 -6.57 16.38 12.75
C ASN A 186 -6.56 14.89 13.15
N LEU A 187 -5.44 14.44 13.73
CA LEU A 187 -5.27 13.07 14.22
C LEU A 187 -6.42 12.62 15.12
N SER A 188 -6.99 13.49 15.96
CA SER A 188 -8.06 13.10 16.89
C SER A 188 -9.30 12.58 16.17
N ASN A 189 -9.57 13.06 14.95
CA ASN A 189 -10.69 12.58 14.14
C ASN A 189 -10.47 11.13 13.69
N LEU A 190 -9.22 10.77 13.37
CA LEU A 190 -8.86 9.42 12.94
C LEU A 190 -8.72 8.48 14.14
N SER A 191 -8.00 8.90 15.18
CA SER A 191 -7.76 8.08 16.37
C SER A 191 -9.05 7.77 17.13
N GLY A 192 -10.04 8.68 17.09
CA GLY A 192 -11.37 8.45 17.68
C GLY A 192 -12.19 7.36 16.98
N GLU A 193 -11.89 7.06 15.71
CA GLU A 193 -12.53 6.01 14.92
C GLU A 193 -11.70 4.72 14.84
N SER A 194 -10.44 4.77 15.29
CA SER A 194 -9.55 3.63 15.39
C SER A 194 -9.81 2.81 16.67
N ILE A 195 -9.59 1.50 16.62
CA ILE A 195 -9.62 0.63 17.80
C ILE A 195 -8.30 0.69 18.59
N SER A 196 -7.20 1.10 17.94
CA SER A 196 -5.95 1.43 18.61
C SER A 196 -5.14 2.48 17.85
N CYS A 197 -4.32 3.22 18.59
CA CYS A 197 -3.36 4.18 18.07
C CYS A 197 -2.06 4.05 18.87
N GLU A 198 -0.96 3.75 18.20
CA GLU A 198 0.38 3.59 18.77
C GLU A 198 1.31 4.68 18.24
N LEU A 199 2.15 5.25 19.12
CA LEU A 199 3.24 6.15 18.73
C LEU A 199 4.48 5.34 18.40
N LEU A 200 5.08 5.61 17.24
CA LEU A 200 6.28 4.95 16.73
C LEU A 200 7.38 5.96 16.41
N GLY A 201 8.61 5.44 16.24
CA GLY A 201 9.78 6.26 15.93
C GLY A 201 10.19 7.13 17.12
N ASP A 202 10.38 8.42 16.86
CA ASP A 202 10.63 9.46 17.86
C ASP A 202 9.33 10.19 18.26
N ASP A 203 8.25 9.43 18.40
CA ASP A 203 6.88 9.92 18.63
C ASP A 203 6.32 10.80 17.49
N SER A 204 6.90 10.72 16.29
CA SER A 204 6.45 11.45 15.09
C SER A 204 5.58 10.62 14.13
N LEU A 205 5.38 9.33 14.43
CA LEU A 205 4.62 8.40 13.60
C LEU A 205 3.47 7.81 14.41
N TYR A 206 2.30 7.71 13.80
CA TYR A 206 1.09 7.17 14.39
C TYR A 206 0.67 5.92 13.62
N LEU A 207 0.67 4.77 14.28
CA LEU A 207 0.12 3.52 13.74
C LEU A 207 -1.29 3.33 14.28
N LEU A 208 -2.29 3.50 13.43
CA LEU A 208 -3.70 3.29 13.75
C LEU A 208 -4.15 1.91 13.28
N LYS A 209 -4.98 1.24 14.08
CA LYS A 209 -5.70 0.01 13.71
C LYS A 209 -7.20 0.31 13.70
N PHE A 210 -7.91 0.00 12.61
CA PHE A 210 -9.33 0.38 12.48
C PHE A 210 -10.34 -0.74 12.76
N TYR A 211 -9.91 -2.00 12.69
CA TYR A 211 -10.71 -3.19 12.96
C TYR A 211 -9.79 -4.39 13.22
N GLU A 212 -10.32 -5.53 13.69
CA GLU A 212 -9.48 -6.57 14.28
C GLU A 212 -8.68 -7.39 13.26
N ASN A 213 -9.32 -7.87 12.21
CA ASN A 213 -8.73 -8.78 11.22
C ASN A 213 -8.82 -8.19 9.80
N PRO A 214 -7.83 -8.46 8.92
CA PRO A 214 -7.78 -7.85 7.58
C PRO A 214 -9.03 -8.15 6.74
N GLU A 215 -9.61 -9.34 6.86
CA GLU A 215 -10.79 -9.80 6.12
C GLU A 215 -12.09 -9.05 6.47
N ASP A 216 -12.14 -8.39 7.63
CA ASP A 216 -13.31 -7.65 8.11
C ASP A 216 -13.49 -6.30 7.40
N TRP A 217 -12.59 -5.92 6.50
CA TRP A 217 -12.60 -4.62 5.84
C TRP A 217 -13.92 -4.31 5.14
N ARG A 218 -14.57 -5.30 4.53
CA ARG A 218 -15.86 -5.13 3.84
C ARG A 218 -16.98 -4.72 4.79
N VAL A 219 -16.98 -5.26 6.01
CA VAL A 219 -17.95 -4.92 7.06
C VAL A 219 -17.75 -3.48 7.53
N HIS A 220 -16.52 -2.98 7.47
CA HIS A 220 -16.15 -1.64 7.88
C HIS A 220 -16.04 -0.63 6.73
N ALA A 221 -16.23 -1.05 5.48
CA ALA A 221 -15.96 -0.25 4.29
C ALA A 221 -16.73 1.07 4.29
N ASP A 222 -18.05 1.01 4.46
CA ASP A 222 -18.94 2.18 4.46
C ASP A 222 -18.57 3.17 5.56
N ARG A 223 -18.33 2.68 6.79
CA ARG A 223 -17.94 3.53 7.92
C ARG A 223 -16.63 4.27 7.64
N LEU A 224 -15.66 3.58 7.06
CA LEU A 224 -14.36 4.17 6.76
C LEU A 224 -14.42 5.09 5.52
N ASP A 225 -15.31 4.84 4.57
CA ASP A 225 -15.60 5.78 3.48
C ASP A 225 -16.27 7.06 4.01
N ASP A 226 -17.24 6.94 4.93
CA ASP A 226 -17.85 8.08 5.62
C ASP A 226 -16.79 8.93 6.36
N LEU A 227 -15.81 8.26 7.00
CA LEU A 227 -14.71 8.92 7.68
C LEU A 227 -13.83 9.71 6.70
N CYS A 228 -13.40 9.08 5.61
CA CYS A 228 -12.58 9.73 4.58
C CYS A 228 -13.30 10.90 3.91
N GLU A 229 -14.62 10.81 3.70
CA GLU A 229 -15.42 11.90 3.13
C GLU A 229 -15.57 13.09 4.11
N LYS A 230 -15.64 12.82 5.42
CA LYS A 230 -15.83 13.83 6.45
C LYS A 230 -14.56 14.58 6.85
N VAL A 231 -13.39 13.95 6.74
CA VAL A 231 -12.12 14.51 7.23
C VAL A 231 -11.38 15.21 6.09
N ASP A 232 -11.35 16.54 6.15
CA ASP A 232 -10.57 17.37 5.21
C ASP A 232 -9.11 16.88 5.11
N GLY A 233 -8.60 16.82 3.88
CA GLY A 233 -7.24 16.35 3.57
C GLY A 233 -7.11 14.84 3.35
N MET A 234 -8.14 14.06 3.63
CA MET A 234 -8.24 12.65 3.24
C MET A 234 -8.80 12.53 1.81
N PHE A 235 -8.38 11.49 1.10
CA PHE A 235 -8.98 11.11 -0.17
C PHE A 235 -10.30 10.36 0.05
N SER A 236 -11.33 10.73 -0.71
CA SER A 236 -12.63 10.04 -0.73
C SER A 236 -12.98 9.57 -2.14
N ARG A 237 -13.16 8.25 -2.31
CA ARG A 237 -13.62 7.67 -3.58
C ARG A 237 -14.99 8.22 -4.00
N ARG A 238 -15.87 8.52 -3.02
CA ARG A 238 -17.21 9.03 -3.28
C ARG A 238 -17.20 10.38 -3.98
N ASP A 239 -16.17 11.20 -3.79
CA ASP A 239 -16.06 12.48 -4.51
C ASP A 239 -15.74 12.27 -5.99
N VAL A 240 -14.95 11.23 -6.30
CA VAL A 240 -14.73 10.80 -7.69
C VAL A 240 -16.01 10.27 -8.31
N GLU A 241 -16.73 9.41 -7.60
CA GLU A 241 -18.01 8.85 -8.06
C GLU A 241 -19.05 9.94 -8.35
N LYS A 242 -19.15 10.95 -7.48
CA LYS A 242 -20.02 12.12 -7.69
C LYS A 242 -19.62 12.92 -8.92
N ALA A 243 -18.31 13.13 -9.14
CA ALA A 243 -17.80 13.89 -10.28
C ALA A 243 -18.06 13.18 -11.63
N LEU A 244 -18.18 11.84 -11.60
CA LEU A 244 -18.41 11.02 -12.78
C LEU A 244 -19.88 10.74 -13.10
N VAL A 245 -20.82 11.29 -12.32
CA VAL A 245 -22.26 11.10 -12.57
C VAL A 245 -22.63 11.61 -13.96
N GLY A 246 -23.12 10.71 -14.81
CA GLY A 246 -23.58 11.03 -16.16
C GLY A 246 -22.48 11.09 -17.22
N VAL A 247 -21.24 10.72 -16.89
CA VAL A 247 -20.14 10.63 -17.86
C VAL A 247 -20.34 9.42 -18.77
N ASP A 248 -20.42 9.66 -20.08
CA ASP A 248 -20.63 8.64 -21.11
C ASP A 248 -19.57 8.64 -22.23
N SER A 249 -18.52 9.45 -22.08
CA SER A 249 -17.40 9.55 -23.01
C SER A 249 -16.07 9.27 -22.29
N TYR A 250 -15.17 8.55 -22.98
CA TYR A 250 -13.84 8.26 -22.43
C TYR A 250 -13.01 9.53 -22.20
N LEU A 251 -13.16 10.54 -23.05
CA LEU A 251 -12.40 11.78 -22.94
C LEU A 251 -12.82 12.57 -21.69
N ASP A 252 -14.12 12.71 -21.45
CA ASP A 252 -14.61 13.37 -20.24
C ASP A 252 -14.22 12.58 -18.98
N TYR A 253 -14.26 11.24 -19.05
CA TYR A 253 -13.79 10.39 -17.97
C TYR A 253 -12.30 10.59 -17.64
N ASP A 254 -11.43 10.58 -18.66
CA ASP A 254 -9.99 10.71 -18.47
C ASP A 254 -9.61 12.11 -17.95
N ASP A 255 -10.25 13.15 -18.50
CA ASP A 255 -10.09 14.53 -18.06
C ASP A 255 -10.46 14.67 -16.57
N ILE A 256 -11.63 14.16 -16.16
CA ILE A 256 -12.06 14.17 -14.75
C ILE A 256 -11.08 13.38 -13.90
N ILE A 257 -10.85 12.09 -14.19
CA ILE A 257 -10.01 11.21 -13.36
C ILE A 257 -8.57 11.72 -13.20
N SER A 258 -8.03 12.45 -14.16
CA SER A 258 -6.67 13.01 -14.09
C SER A 258 -6.44 13.92 -12.86
N GLU A 259 -7.49 14.55 -12.33
CA GLU A 259 -7.41 15.37 -11.12
C GLU A 259 -7.14 14.54 -9.86
N TRP A 260 -7.53 13.25 -9.86
CA TRP A 260 -7.35 12.32 -8.74
C TRP A 260 -6.24 11.29 -8.93
N ARG A 261 -5.60 11.25 -10.11
CA ARG A 261 -4.36 10.48 -10.32
C ARG A 261 -3.17 11.10 -9.60
#